data_AF-A0A422QGC3-F1
#
_entry.id   AF-A0A422QGC3-F1
#
_cell.length_a   1.000
_cell.length_b   1.000
_cell.length_c   1.000
_cell.angle_alpha   90.00
_cell.angle_beta   90.00
_cell.angle_gamma   90.00
#
_symmetry.space_group_name_H-M   'P 1'
#
loop_
_entity.id
_entity.type
_entity.pdbx_description
1 polymer ?
#
loop_
_entity_poly.entity_id
_entity_poly.type
_entity_poly.pdbx_seq_one_letter_code
_entity_poly.pdbx_strand_id
1 'polypeptide(L)'
;MGEYMQIRGMLQDGEEYAGLILGKDEPDYHLVLLPGDSSDVSWPAAVTWANGHGGALPTRRELALLFANLRESFERNWYWSSEPHATRAQLVWGQNFASGIQTIYGRPYRGHARAIRRISTAA
;
A
#
# COMPACT_ATOMS: atom_id res chain seq x y z
N MET A 1 -14.04 -9.05 19.28
CA MET A 1 -15.25 -8.40 18.72
C MET A 1 -15.24 -6.88 18.84
N GLY A 2 -14.62 -6.28 19.87
CA GLY A 2 -14.62 -4.80 20.05
C GLY A 2 -13.78 -4.01 19.04
N GLU A 3 -12.50 -4.34 18.89
CA GLU A 3 -11.54 -3.54 18.10
C GLU A 3 -11.84 -3.55 16.59
N TYR A 4 -12.11 -4.71 16.00
CA TYR A 4 -12.48 -4.81 14.59
C TYR A 4 -13.71 -3.97 14.21
N MET A 5 -14.74 -3.97 15.07
CA MET A 5 -15.96 -3.20 14.83
C MET A 5 -15.70 -1.70 14.97
N GLN A 6 -14.80 -1.30 15.87
CA GLN A 6 -14.35 0.08 16.00
C GLN A 6 -13.61 0.56 14.75
N ILE A 7 -12.68 -0.25 14.21
CA ILE A 7 -11.97 0.09 12.98
C ILE A 7 -12.92 0.21 11.79
N ARG A 8 -13.89 -0.70 11.66
CA ARG A 8 -14.92 -0.58 10.61
C ARG A 8 -15.76 0.70 10.75
N GLY A 9 -16.04 1.16 11.96
CA GLY A 9 -16.72 2.43 12.21
C GLY A 9 -15.87 3.67 11.86
N MET A 10 -14.56 3.52 11.69
CA MET A 10 -13.62 4.60 11.32
C MET A 10 -13.33 4.66 9.81
N LEU A 11 -13.89 3.74 9.01
CA LEU A 11 -13.72 3.76 7.56
C LEU A 11 -14.58 4.86 6.93
N GLN A 12 -13.99 5.56 5.96
CA GLN A 12 -14.69 6.51 5.10
C GLN A 12 -15.27 5.79 3.88
N ASP A 13 -16.15 6.48 3.15
CA ASP A 13 -16.80 5.93 1.97
C ASP A 13 -15.76 5.46 0.93
N GLY A 14 -15.87 4.19 0.53
CA GLY A 14 -14.98 3.57 -0.45
C GLY A 14 -13.64 3.05 0.12
N GLU A 15 -13.37 3.24 1.41
CA GLU A 15 -12.19 2.65 2.04
C GLU A 15 -12.39 1.17 2.39
N GLU A 16 -11.31 0.40 2.25
CA GLU A 16 -11.33 -1.03 2.53
C GLU A 16 -10.32 -1.39 3.62
N TYR A 17 -10.77 -2.09 4.66
CA TYR A 17 -9.88 -2.56 5.72
C TYR A 17 -9.07 -3.78 5.25
N ALA A 18 -7.75 -3.66 5.25
CA ALA A 18 -6.85 -4.70 4.77
C ALA A 18 -6.42 -5.68 5.88
N GLY A 19 -6.27 -5.21 7.12
CA GLY A 19 -5.85 -6.07 8.24
C GLY A 19 -4.91 -5.38 9.23
N LEU A 20 -4.46 -6.15 10.22
CA LEU A 20 -3.47 -5.71 11.22
C LEU A 20 -2.05 -6.04 10.72
N ILE A 21 -1.13 -5.10 10.89
CA ILE A 21 0.30 -5.31 10.71
C ILE A 21 0.98 -5.16 12.06
N LEU A 22 1.80 -6.17 12.40
CA LEU A 22 2.66 -6.09 13.56
C LEU A 22 3.78 -5.09 13.33
N GLY A 23 3.94 -4.14 14.24
CA GLY A 23 5.07 -3.24 14.23
C GLY A 23 6.38 -4.00 14.49
N LYS A 24 7.51 -3.42 14.07
CA LYS A 24 8.85 -3.99 14.39
C LYS A 24 9.48 -3.24 15.55
N ASP A 25 9.58 -1.93 15.38
CA ASP A 25 10.10 -0.97 16.37
C ASP A 25 9.06 0.12 16.69
N GLU A 26 7.84 -0.07 16.18
CA GLU A 26 6.69 0.82 16.28
C GLU A 26 5.48 0.00 16.77
N PRO A 27 4.40 0.63 17.24
CA PRO A 27 3.17 -0.09 17.59
C PRO A 27 2.58 -0.83 16.39
N ASP A 28 1.78 -1.84 16.69
CA ASP A 28 0.94 -2.46 15.66
C ASP A 28 -0.03 -1.43 15.06
N TYR A 29 -0.48 -1.67 13.84
CA TYR A 29 -1.41 -0.77 13.19
C TYR A 29 -2.34 -1.50 12.22
N HIS A 30 -3.52 -0.92 12.06
CA HIS A 30 -4.50 -1.33 11.07
C HIS A 30 -4.23 -0.63 9.75
N LEU A 31 -4.16 -1.43 8.68
CA LEU A 31 -3.98 -0.95 7.32
C LEU A 31 -5.34 -0.75 6.65
N VAL A 32 -5.54 0.43 6.07
CA VAL A 32 -6.73 0.79 5.31
C VAL A 32 -6.31 1.21 3.90
N LEU A 33 -6.96 0.62 2.90
CA LEU A 33 -6.82 0.95 1.49
C LEU A 33 -7.79 2.08 1.14
N LEU A 34 -7.27 3.15 0.55
CA LEU A 34 -8.08 4.26 0.08
C LEU A 34 -8.68 3.94 -1.30
N PRO A 35 -9.82 4.56 -1.65
CA PRO A 35 -10.41 4.41 -2.97
C PRO A 35 -9.47 4.96 -4.06
N GLY A 36 -9.68 4.49 -5.29
CA GLY A 36 -8.93 4.96 -6.46
C GLY A 36 -7.54 4.36 -6.63
N ASP A 37 -7.00 4.57 -7.83
CA ASP A 37 -5.69 4.13 -8.25
C ASP A 37 -5.05 5.14 -9.22
N SER A 38 -3.74 5.01 -9.43
CA SER A 38 -3.06 5.67 -10.53
C SER A 38 -2.33 4.62 -11.35
N SER A 39 -2.63 4.57 -12.64
CA SER A 39 -2.12 3.56 -13.56
C SER A 39 -1.00 4.12 -14.44
N ASP A 40 -0.02 3.27 -14.77
CA ASP A 40 1.09 3.61 -15.66
C ASP A 40 1.82 4.92 -15.29
N VAL A 41 2.28 5.03 -14.05
CA VAL A 41 2.99 6.21 -13.54
C VAL A 41 4.42 5.90 -13.10
N SER A 42 5.29 6.91 -13.18
CA SER A 42 6.62 6.84 -12.58
C SER A 42 6.51 6.81 -11.06
N TRP A 43 7.52 6.27 -10.38
CA TRP A 43 7.50 6.21 -8.92
C TRP A 43 7.32 7.58 -8.22
N PRO A 44 8.00 8.67 -8.62
CA PRO A 44 7.76 9.98 -8.02
C PRO A 44 6.32 10.48 -8.23
N ALA A 45 5.72 10.22 -9.40
CA ALA A 45 4.33 10.57 -9.65
C ALA A 45 3.36 9.73 -8.80
N ALA A 46 3.67 8.45 -8.58
CA ALA A 46 2.93 7.57 -7.67
C ALA A 46 2.95 8.09 -6.22
N VAL A 47 4.12 8.54 -5.73
CA VAL A 47 4.25 9.15 -4.39
C VAL A 47 3.42 10.43 -4.29
N THR A 48 3.55 11.34 -5.27
CA THR A 48 2.78 12.59 -5.29
C THR A 48 1.28 12.34 -5.33
N TRP A 49 0.83 11.38 -6.17
CA TRP A 49 -0.57 11.01 -6.26
C TRP A 49 -1.10 10.46 -4.93
N ALA A 50 -0.38 9.53 -4.29
CA ALA A 50 -0.83 8.94 -3.03
C ALA A 50 -0.94 9.98 -1.91
N ASN A 51 0.05 10.88 -1.79
CA ASN A 51 0.02 11.99 -0.82
C ASN A 51 -1.12 12.98 -1.11
N GLY A 52 -1.34 13.32 -2.39
CA GLY A 52 -2.45 14.17 -2.81
C GLY A 52 -3.83 13.54 -2.55
N HIS A 53 -3.88 12.22 -2.43
CA HIS A 53 -5.08 11.45 -2.08
C HIS A 53 -5.26 11.28 -0.55
N GLY A 54 -4.46 11.96 0.28
CA GLY A 54 -4.58 11.88 1.74
C GLY A 54 -3.99 10.59 2.35
N GLY A 55 -3.23 9.81 1.59
CA GLY A 55 -2.57 8.60 2.04
C GLY A 55 -1.08 8.60 1.74
N ALA A 56 -0.50 7.41 1.69
CA ALA A 56 0.88 7.18 1.27
C ALA A 56 0.96 5.94 0.39
N LEU A 57 2.06 5.76 -0.35
CA LEU A 57 2.33 4.48 -0.99
C LEU A 57 2.54 3.38 0.07
N PRO A 58 2.05 2.16 -0.19
CA PRO A 58 2.25 1.03 0.70
C PRO A 58 3.71 0.60 0.76
N THR A 59 4.16 0.15 1.92
CA THR A 59 5.42 -0.58 2.09
C THR A 59 5.32 -1.96 1.44
N ARG A 60 6.43 -2.69 1.34
CA ARG A 60 6.43 -4.08 0.87
C ARG A 60 5.58 -4.99 1.74
N ARG A 61 5.61 -4.80 3.07
CA ARG A 61 4.80 -5.59 4.00
C ARG A 61 3.31 -5.32 3.80
N GLU A 62 2.97 -4.06 3.59
CA GLU A 62 1.59 -3.63 3.34
C GLU A 62 1.08 -4.14 2.00
N LEU A 63 1.88 -4.07 0.93
CA LEU A 63 1.53 -4.66 -0.37
C LEU A 63 1.24 -6.16 -0.22
N ALA A 64 2.07 -6.90 0.52
CA ALA A 64 1.84 -8.33 0.73
C ALA A 64 0.52 -8.60 1.47
N LEU A 65 0.16 -7.77 2.45
CA LEU A 65 -1.12 -7.89 3.16
C LEU A 65 -2.30 -7.54 2.25
N LEU A 66 -2.19 -6.47 1.45
CA LEU A 66 -3.19 -6.08 0.45
C LEU A 66 -3.41 -7.20 -0.58
N PHE A 67 -2.33 -7.82 -1.05
CA PHE A 67 -2.40 -8.97 -1.94
C PHE A 67 -3.09 -10.18 -1.28
N ALA A 68 -2.87 -10.41 0.00
CA ALA A 68 -3.47 -11.54 0.71
C ALA A 68 -4.97 -11.35 0.98
N ASN A 69 -5.39 -10.13 1.34
CA ASN A 69 -6.71 -9.90 1.93
C ASN A 69 -7.66 -9.08 1.05
N LEU A 70 -7.13 -8.27 0.13
CA LEU A 70 -7.90 -7.39 -0.75
C LEU A 70 -7.50 -7.62 -2.22
N ARG A 71 -7.19 -8.87 -2.59
CA ARG A 71 -6.69 -9.18 -3.93
C ARG A 71 -7.65 -8.69 -5.01
N GLU A 72 -8.95 -8.86 -4.79
CA GLU A 72 -10.03 -8.57 -5.72
C GLU A 72 -10.13 -7.07 -6.04
N SER A 73 -9.65 -6.21 -5.15
CA SER A 73 -9.66 -4.75 -5.30
C SER A 73 -8.52 -4.24 -6.20
N PHE A 74 -7.70 -5.13 -6.78
CA PHE A 74 -6.53 -4.78 -7.61
C PHE A 74 -6.58 -5.44 -8.98
N GLU A 75 -6.11 -4.71 -9.98
CA GLU A 75 -5.84 -5.30 -11.29
C GLU A 75 -4.69 -6.31 -11.22
N ARG A 76 -4.58 -7.19 -12.22
CA ARG A 76 -3.49 -8.17 -12.35
C ARG A 76 -2.19 -7.51 -12.84
N ASN A 77 -1.79 -6.41 -12.21
CA ASN A 77 -0.69 -5.54 -12.62
C ASN A 77 0.35 -5.35 -11.50
N TRP A 78 1.43 -4.63 -11.82
CA TRP A 78 2.51 -4.34 -10.88
C TRP A 78 2.29 -2.98 -10.20
N TYR A 79 2.41 -2.95 -8.87
CA TYR A 79 2.18 -1.77 -8.04
C TYR A 79 3.44 -1.34 -7.28
N TRP A 80 3.72 -0.03 -7.29
CA TRP A 80 4.84 0.59 -6.57
C TRP A 80 4.71 0.43 -5.05
N SER A 81 5.84 0.21 -4.38
CA SER A 81 5.95 0.44 -2.94
C SER A 81 6.55 1.82 -2.63
N SER A 82 6.54 2.21 -1.35
CA SER A 82 7.26 3.37 -0.84
C SER A 82 8.76 3.12 -0.61
N GLU A 83 9.26 1.91 -0.83
CA GLU A 83 10.61 1.49 -0.43
C GLU A 83 11.59 1.50 -1.63
N PRO A 84 12.53 2.47 -1.69
CA PRO A 84 13.64 2.41 -2.63
C PRO A 84 14.65 1.30 -2.24
N HIS A 85 15.45 0.85 -3.20
CA HIS A 85 16.51 -0.12 -2.96
C HIS A 85 17.64 0.51 -2.13
N ALA A 86 18.10 -0.20 -1.10
CA ALA A 86 19.02 0.30 -0.07
C ALA A 86 20.29 1.00 -0.60
N THR A 87 20.90 0.46 -1.67
CA THR A 87 22.14 1.00 -2.25
C THR A 87 21.95 1.67 -3.61
N ARG A 88 20.75 1.60 -4.20
CA ARG A 88 20.46 2.05 -5.56
C ARG A 88 19.10 2.73 -5.57
N ALA A 89 19.02 3.96 -5.05
CA ALA A 89 17.77 4.69 -4.87
C ALA A 89 16.95 4.88 -6.17
N GLN A 90 17.56 4.72 -7.35
CA GLN A 90 16.87 4.71 -8.63
C GLN A 90 16.04 3.45 -8.91
N LEU A 91 16.28 2.36 -8.16
CA LEU A 91 15.51 1.12 -8.19
C LEU A 91 14.56 1.13 -7.00
N VAL A 92 13.29 0.83 -7.24
CA VAL A 92 12.26 0.85 -6.22
C VAL A 92 11.48 -0.46 -6.22
N TRP A 93 11.16 -0.94 -5.03
CA TRP A 93 10.36 -2.14 -4.85
C TRP A 93 8.91 -1.95 -5.28
N GLY A 94 8.25 -3.07 -5.52
CA GLY A 94 6.81 -3.17 -5.68
C GLY A 94 6.39 -4.62 -5.81
N GLN A 95 5.11 -4.84 -6.06
CA GLN A 95 4.53 -6.17 -6.10
C GLN A 95 3.65 -6.37 -7.34
N ASN A 96 3.82 -7.51 -7.99
CA ASN A 96 2.92 -7.97 -9.03
C ASN A 96 1.69 -8.62 -8.40
N PHE A 97 0.49 -8.08 -8.67
CA PHE A 97 -0.76 -8.65 -8.15
C PHE A 97 -1.26 -9.83 -8.99
N ALA A 98 -0.72 -10.14 -10.17
CA ALA A 98 -1.03 -11.42 -10.83
C ALA A 98 -0.37 -12.62 -10.13
N SER A 99 0.84 -12.45 -9.58
CA SER A 99 1.65 -13.56 -9.05
C SER A 99 2.04 -13.46 -7.57
N GLY A 100 1.88 -12.29 -6.95
CA GLY A 100 2.35 -12.00 -5.58
C GLY A 100 3.85 -11.70 -5.49
N ILE A 101 4.60 -11.77 -6.59
CA ILE A 101 6.06 -11.58 -6.61
C ILE A 101 6.41 -10.13 -6.29
N GLN A 102 7.36 -9.93 -5.36
CA GLN A 102 7.99 -8.64 -5.12
C GLN A 102 9.35 -8.54 -5.82
N THR A 103 9.54 -7.45 -6.56
CA THR A 103 10.78 -7.17 -7.30
C THR A 103 11.03 -5.67 -7.37
N ILE A 104 12.20 -5.29 -7.88
CA ILE A 104 12.62 -3.90 -8.05
C ILE A 104 12.64 -3.49 -9.51
N TYR A 105 12.18 -2.27 -9.80
CA TYR A 105 12.31 -1.66 -11.12
C TYR A 105 12.86 -0.24 -11.04
N GLY A 106 13.51 0.19 -12.12
CA GLY A 106 14.15 1.51 -12.21
C GLY A 106 13.27 2.60 -12.81
N ARG A 107 13.83 3.81 -12.90
CA ARG A 107 13.19 5.01 -13.48
C ARG A 107 12.42 4.86 -14.80
N PRO A 108 12.87 4.09 -15.82
CA PRO A 108 12.09 3.98 -17.06
C PRO A 108 10.82 3.15 -16.88
N TYR A 109 10.73 2.35 -15.82
CA TYR A 109 9.56 1.55 -15.55
C TYR A 109 8.42 2.43 -15.04
N ARG A 110 7.21 2.08 -15.46
CA ARG A 110 5.97 2.71 -15.04
C ARG A 110 5.10 1.62 -14.45
N GLY A 111 4.48 1.93 -13.32
CA GLY A 111 3.72 0.99 -12.51
C GLY A 111 2.48 1.66 -11.95
N HIS A 112 1.64 0.86 -11.31
CA HIS A 112 0.41 1.34 -10.70
C HIS A 112 0.67 1.81 -9.26
N ALA A 113 -0.23 2.63 -8.73
CA ALA A 113 -0.19 3.17 -7.38
C ALA A 113 -1.53 2.96 -6.69
N ARG A 114 -1.47 2.64 -5.41
CA ARG A 114 -2.61 2.67 -4.48
C ARG A 114 -2.20 3.43 -3.23
N ALA A 115 -3.14 4.16 -2.66
CA ALA A 115 -2.92 4.93 -1.44
C ALA A 115 -3.43 4.13 -0.24
N ILE A 116 -2.67 4.16 0.85
CA ILE A 116 -3.09 3.59 2.12
C ILE A 116 -3.00 4.63 3.24
N ARG A 117 -3.72 4.37 4.33
CA ARG A 117 -3.52 5.03 5.62
C ARG A 117 -3.40 4.00 6.74
N ARG A 118 -2.77 4.41 7.84
CA ARG A 118 -2.48 3.56 9.00
C ARG A 118 -3.25 4.09 10.20
N ILE A 119 -3.94 3.21 10.92
CA ILE A 119 -4.59 3.54 12.19
C ILE A 119 -3.81 2.83 13.29
N SER A 120 -3.18 3.60 14.18
CA SER A 120 -2.43 3.06 15.32
C SER A 120 -3.35 2.28 16.25
N THR A 121 -2.87 1.15 16.78
CA THR A 121 -3.56 0.43 17.88
C THR A 121 -3.20 0.98 19.26
N ALA A 122 -2.18 1.84 19.36
CA ALA A 122 -1.86 2.54 20.61
C ALA A 122 -2.90 3.63 20.89
N ALA A 123 -3.55 3.52 22.05
CA ALA A 123 -4.41 4.54 22.64
C ALA A 123 -3.61 5.76 23.14
#